data_AF-A0A850JG72-F1
#
_entry.id   AF-A0A850JG72-F1
#
_cell.length_a   1.000
_cell.length_b   1.000
_cell.length_c   1.000
_cell.angle_alpha   90.00
_cell.angle_beta   90.00
_cell.angle_gamma   90.00
#
_symmetry.space_group_name_H-M   'P 1'
#
loop_
_entity.id
_entity.type
_entity.pdbx_description
1 polymer ?
#
loop_
_entity_poly.entity_id
_entity_poly.type
_entity_poly.pdbx_seq_one_letter_code
_entity_poly.pdbx_strand_id
1 'polypeptide(L)'
;MFMNDLPDGPVLPAAETEVVLRPPRTLKYLACVQATAGALLVLAAGYAFWIQAFMPALCLAFMGLAAVGATLNFLMGKVKFGPDGLHNHEDSVSQVYMAWEGITALERRRRLWTERIVAVSPATSVTLGAPARLRFRRDPRFEAAVADLSRRAGREVTRGRPLLTWRYAVTHVAILATWTFLFVTFDPIWHHQAWPGRSEARALPDPCRVLAPAAKQLAPEQKPLFYDFTDNPICQFDAISLRLAYQLHKYQLGQDGGIEQAEKEFREGPGGPTPDDKGARPLPGVGDEATIVTSTYKDPSRVTQIQISVRRANVTVWLSYTPRLKGRDSTSEAVALAEHLARTATDRIKLD
;
A
#
# COMPACT_ATOMS: atom_id res chain seq x y z
N MET A 1 -35.77 93.16 5.88
CA MET A 1 -34.59 92.30 6.10
C MET A 1 -35.11 90.87 6.13
N PHE A 2 -34.75 90.10 5.10
CA PHE A 2 -35.27 88.77 4.80
C PHE A 2 -34.62 87.71 5.70
N MET A 3 -35.40 86.73 6.14
CA MET A 3 -34.86 85.40 6.46
C MET A 3 -35.88 84.37 5.95
N ASN A 4 -35.57 83.84 4.77
CA ASN A 4 -36.24 82.68 4.19
C ASN A 4 -35.70 81.43 4.88
N ASP A 5 -36.62 80.56 5.32
CA ASP A 5 -36.34 79.19 5.70
C ASP A 5 -35.68 78.45 4.54
N LEU A 6 -34.50 77.87 4.79
CA LEU A 6 -33.88 76.89 3.92
C LEU A 6 -34.56 75.54 4.13
N PRO A 7 -34.91 74.80 3.06
CA PRO A 7 -35.45 73.46 3.20
C PRO A 7 -34.36 72.50 3.70
N ASP A 8 -34.78 71.60 4.60
CA ASP A 8 -34.00 70.47 5.09
C ASP A 8 -33.32 69.75 3.91
N GLY A 9 -31.98 69.67 3.97
CA GLY A 9 -31.20 68.93 2.99
C GLY A 9 -31.60 67.45 2.96
N PRO A 10 -31.39 66.76 1.84
CA PRO A 10 -31.73 65.35 1.72
C PRO A 10 -30.95 64.53 2.75
N VAL A 11 -31.67 63.84 3.63
CA VAL A 11 -31.13 62.81 4.51
C VAL A 11 -30.53 61.72 3.61
N LEU A 12 -29.20 61.68 3.53
CA LEU A 12 -28.48 60.59 2.88
C LEU A 12 -28.91 59.26 3.53
N PRO A 13 -29.37 58.25 2.77
CA PRO A 13 -29.71 56.96 3.35
C PRO A 13 -28.48 56.37 4.03
N ALA A 14 -28.67 55.89 5.26
CA ALA A 14 -27.62 55.24 6.04
C ALA A 14 -26.91 54.18 5.17
N ALA A 15 -25.61 54.35 4.96
CA ALA A 15 -24.79 53.44 4.16
C ALA A 15 -25.05 52.00 4.62
N GLU A 16 -25.58 51.16 3.72
CA GLU A 16 -25.76 49.74 4.00
C GLU A 16 -24.40 49.14 4.40
N THR A 17 -24.33 48.64 5.62
CA THR A 17 -23.10 48.12 6.20
C THR A 17 -22.69 46.82 5.50
N GLU A 18 -21.42 46.74 5.09
CA GLU A 18 -20.83 45.56 4.45
C GLU A 18 -20.92 44.35 5.39
N VAL A 19 -21.55 43.26 4.93
CA VAL A 19 -21.70 42.02 5.72
C VAL A 19 -20.68 40.99 5.25
N VAL A 20 -19.81 40.54 6.16
CA VAL A 20 -18.79 39.51 5.87
C VAL A 20 -19.22 38.17 6.46
N LEU A 21 -19.56 37.22 5.59
CA LEU A 21 -19.86 35.85 5.96
C LEU A 21 -18.60 34.98 5.99
N ARG A 22 -18.52 34.12 7.02
CA ARG A 22 -17.45 33.14 7.21
C ARG A 22 -18.03 31.75 7.45
N PRO A 23 -17.32 30.68 7.07
CA PRO A 23 -17.71 29.33 7.42
C PRO A 23 -17.86 29.15 8.93
N PRO A 24 -18.84 28.36 9.40
CA PRO A 24 -19.04 28.09 10.83
C PRO A 24 -17.80 27.39 11.43
N ARG A 25 -17.55 27.63 12.72
CA ARG A 25 -16.39 27.08 13.43
C ARG A 25 -16.30 25.56 13.32
N THR A 26 -17.43 24.86 13.34
CA THR A 26 -17.49 23.39 13.19
C THR A 26 -16.91 22.90 11.86
N LEU A 27 -17.22 23.59 10.74
CA LEU A 27 -16.64 23.26 9.45
C LEU A 27 -15.15 23.60 9.39
N LYS A 28 -14.70 24.66 10.08
CA LYS A 28 -13.27 24.98 10.19
C LYS A 28 -12.50 23.92 10.97
N TYR A 29 -13.04 23.44 12.09
CA TYR A 29 -12.42 22.35 12.86
C TYR A 29 -12.34 21.07 12.04
N LEU A 30 -13.42 20.68 11.35
CA LEU A 30 -13.41 19.52 10.45
C LEU A 30 -12.39 19.69 9.32
N ALA A 31 -12.29 20.89 8.75
CA ALA A 31 -11.31 21.21 7.72
C ALA A 31 -9.87 21.12 8.27
N CYS A 32 -9.61 21.61 9.48
CA CYS A 32 -8.31 21.43 10.16
C CYS A 32 -7.99 19.95 10.38
N VAL A 33 -8.93 19.16 10.92
CA VAL A 33 -8.72 17.72 11.13
C VAL A 33 -8.41 17.01 9.81
N GLN A 34 -9.17 17.31 8.76
CA GLN A 34 -8.95 16.73 7.43
C GLN A 34 -7.60 17.18 6.83
N ALA A 35 -7.19 18.44 7.02
CA ALA A 35 -5.89 18.94 6.56
C ALA A 35 -4.74 18.26 7.30
N THR A 36 -4.86 18.08 8.62
CA THR A 36 -3.88 17.34 9.43
C THR A 36 -3.79 15.88 8.99
N ALA A 37 -4.92 15.21 8.78
CA ALA A 37 -4.94 13.85 8.24
C ALA A 37 -4.30 13.78 6.85
N GLY A 38 -4.59 14.74 5.97
CA GLY A 38 -3.97 14.83 4.65
C GLY A 38 -2.44 15.03 4.71
N ALA A 39 -1.95 15.89 5.60
CA ALA A 39 -0.53 16.08 5.83
C ALA A 39 0.15 14.82 6.36
N LEU A 40 -0.50 14.09 7.29
CA LEU A 40 -0.02 12.80 7.78
C LEU A 40 0.06 11.75 6.65
N LEU A 41 -0.90 11.73 5.71
CA LEU A 41 -0.85 10.85 4.53
C LEU A 41 0.33 11.19 3.62
N VAL A 42 0.66 12.47 3.43
CA VAL A 42 1.85 12.88 2.65
C VAL A 42 3.15 12.47 3.36
N LEU A 43 3.21 12.57 4.69
CA LEU A 43 4.35 12.07 5.46
C LEU A 43 4.49 10.54 5.35
N ALA A 44 3.36 9.82 5.46
CA ALA A 44 3.32 8.38 5.26
C ALA A 44 3.73 7.98 3.83
N ALA A 45 3.39 8.79 2.82
CA ALA A 45 3.85 8.61 1.45
C ALA A 45 5.38 8.73 1.33
N GLY A 46 5.98 9.73 1.98
CA GLY A 46 7.43 9.89 2.01
C GLY A 46 8.13 8.70 2.65
N TYR A 47 7.57 8.17 3.75
CA TYR A 47 8.07 6.95 4.39
C TYR A 47 7.90 5.71 3.50
N ALA A 48 6.73 5.55 2.88
CA ALA A 48 6.45 4.45 1.95
C ALA A 48 7.41 4.48 0.75
N PHE A 49 7.70 5.67 0.21
CA PHE A 49 8.67 5.84 -0.86
C PHE A 49 10.08 5.43 -0.42
N TRP A 50 10.46 5.77 0.81
CA TRP A 50 11.77 5.42 1.37
C TRP A 50 11.97 3.90 1.52
N ILE A 51 10.92 3.16 1.88
CA ILE A 51 10.94 1.69 1.92
C ILE A 51 10.66 1.03 0.54
N GLN A 52 10.84 1.78 -0.55
CA GLN A 52 10.67 1.33 -1.95
C GLN A 52 9.22 0.93 -2.32
N ALA A 53 8.23 1.32 -1.51
CA ALA A 53 6.82 1.10 -1.75
C ALA A 53 6.23 2.21 -2.64
N PHE A 54 6.71 2.28 -3.89
CA PHE A 54 6.45 3.40 -4.82
C PHE A 54 4.96 3.63 -5.14
N MET A 55 4.21 2.57 -5.49
CA MET A 55 2.78 2.69 -5.80
C MET A 55 1.95 3.10 -4.58
N PRO A 56 2.11 2.46 -3.40
CA PRO A 56 1.49 2.93 -2.16
C PRO A 56 1.82 4.41 -1.85
N ALA A 57 3.08 4.81 -2.03
CA ALA A 57 3.52 6.18 -1.78
C ALA A 57 2.79 7.19 -2.67
N LEU A 58 2.70 6.95 -3.98
CA LEU A 58 1.96 7.81 -4.89
C LEU A 58 0.48 7.93 -4.48
N CYS A 59 -0.15 6.82 -4.11
CA CYS A 59 -1.55 6.82 -3.66
C CYS A 59 -1.77 7.70 -2.43
N LEU A 60 -0.94 7.49 -1.40
CA LEU A 60 -0.97 8.23 -0.15
C LEU A 60 -0.73 9.73 -0.40
N ALA A 61 0.20 10.07 -1.29
CA ALA A 61 0.48 11.45 -1.68
C ALA A 61 -0.72 12.11 -2.37
N PHE A 62 -1.34 11.45 -3.37
CA PHE A 62 -2.51 11.99 -4.05
C PHE A 62 -3.71 12.17 -3.10
N MET A 63 -3.98 11.19 -2.25
CA MET A 63 -5.05 11.28 -1.25
C MET A 63 -4.78 12.41 -0.24
N GLY A 64 -3.55 12.53 0.23
CA GLY A 64 -3.13 13.58 1.15
C GLY A 64 -3.28 14.97 0.56
N LEU A 65 -2.76 15.17 -0.67
CA LEU A 65 -2.87 16.44 -1.40
C LEU A 65 -4.32 16.81 -1.71
N ALA A 66 -5.14 15.84 -2.15
CA ALA A 66 -6.56 16.06 -2.40
C ALA A 66 -7.33 16.45 -1.12
N ALA A 67 -7.01 15.80 0.00
CA ALA A 67 -7.60 16.12 1.30
C ALA A 67 -7.22 17.55 1.74
N VAL A 68 -5.95 17.94 1.62
CA VAL A 68 -5.50 19.30 1.94
C VAL A 68 -6.16 20.33 1.01
N GLY A 69 -6.13 20.11 -0.30
CA GLY A 69 -6.73 21.01 -1.29
C GLY A 69 -8.21 21.26 -1.04
N ALA A 70 -8.99 20.21 -0.75
CA ALA A 70 -10.42 20.33 -0.46
C ALA A 70 -10.74 21.14 0.81
N THR A 71 -9.80 21.25 1.76
CA THR A 71 -9.99 21.96 3.04
C THR A 71 -9.71 23.45 2.96
N LEU A 72 -8.88 23.90 2.01
CA LEU A 72 -8.49 25.30 1.86
C LEU A 72 -9.70 26.23 1.71
N ASN A 73 -10.69 25.84 0.91
CA ASN A 73 -11.90 26.63 0.68
C ASN A 73 -12.75 26.82 1.95
N PHE A 74 -12.65 25.90 2.94
CA PHE A 74 -13.36 26.03 4.22
C PHE A 74 -12.59 26.86 5.25
N LEU A 75 -11.25 26.87 5.15
CA LEU A 75 -10.39 27.64 6.06
C LEU A 75 -10.31 29.11 5.63
N MET A 76 -10.15 29.35 4.33
CA MET A 76 -9.90 30.67 3.76
C MET A 76 -11.15 31.32 3.12
N GLY A 77 -12.20 30.53 2.84
CA GLY A 77 -13.40 31.02 2.19
C GLY A 77 -14.04 32.19 2.92
N LYS A 78 -14.24 33.32 2.22
CA LYS A 78 -14.93 34.51 2.73
C LYS A 78 -15.87 35.05 1.67
N VAL A 79 -17.07 35.41 2.07
CA VAL A 79 -18.03 36.06 1.15
C VAL A 79 -18.40 37.40 1.76
N LYS A 80 -18.28 38.45 0.96
CA LYS A 80 -18.68 39.79 1.37
C LYS A 80 -19.90 40.22 0.56
N PHE A 81 -20.89 40.76 1.26
CA PHE A 81 -22.06 41.41 0.67
C PHE A 81 -21.84 42.90 0.75
N GLY A 82 -21.51 43.50 -0.39
CA GLY A 82 -21.43 44.95 -0.55
C GLY A 82 -22.75 45.51 -1.08
N PRO A 83 -22.87 46.84 -1.14
CA PRO A 83 -24.04 47.51 -1.73
C PRO A 83 -24.22 47.15 -3.21
N ASP A 84 -23.11 46.97 -3.94
CA ASP A 84 -23.15 46.78 -5.40
C ASP A 84 -23.19 45.30 -5.82
N GLY A 85 -22.80 44.39 -4.92
CA GLY A 85 -22.78 42.97 -5.24
C GLY A 85 -22.12 42.06 -4.21
N LEU A 86 -21.88 40.83 -4.67
CA LEU A 86 -21.28 39.74 -3.94
C LEU A 86 -19.81 39.57 -4.33
N HIS A 87 -18.93 39.53 -3.34
CA HIS A 87 -17.51 39.21 -3.51
C HIS A 87 -17.21 37.87 -2.85
N ASN A 88 -17.04 36.82 -3.66
CA ASN A 88 -16.64 35.49 -3.20
C ASN A 88 -15.12 35.36 -3.25
N HIS A 89 -14.49 35.09 -2.12
CA HIS A 89 -13.10 34.64 -2.05
C HIS A 89 -13.16 33.14 -1.78
N GLU A 90 -13.03 32.33 -2.83
CA GLU A 90 -13.11 30.87 -2.71
C GLU A 90 -11.78 30.29 -2.20
N ASP A 91 -10.65 30.86 -2.63
CA ASP A 91 -9.29 30.65 -2.12
C ASP A 91 -8.51 31.99 -2.12
N SER A 92 -7.21 31.98 -1.75
CA SER A 92 -6.41 33.21 -1.67
C SER A 92 -6.12 33.89 -3.01
N VAL A 93 -6.47 33.25 -4.14
CA VAL A 93 -6.07 33.68 -5.49
C VAL A 93 -7.30 34.00 -6.36
N SER A 94 -8.43 33.34 -6.13
CA SER A 94 -9.68 33.52 -6.87
C SER A 94 -10.68 34.40 -6.10
N GLN A 95 -10.69 35.68 -6.46
CA GLN A 95 -11.76 36.59 -6.08
C GLN A 95 -12.74 36.70 -7.24
N VAL A 96 -14.00 36.34 -7.01
CA VAL A 96 -15.08 36.44 -8.00
C VAL A 96 -16.10 37.46 -7.52
N TYR A 97 -16.33 38.48 -8.35
CA TYR A 97 -17.37 39.49 -8.14
C TYR A 97 -18.61 39.17 -8.97
N MET A 98 -19.80 39.34 -8.38
CA MET A 98 -21.07 39.35 -9.07
C MET A 98 -21.94 40.48 -8.56
N ALA A 99 -22.33 41.39 -9.47
CA ALA A 99 -23.32 42.42 -9.18
C ALA A 99 -24.67 41.78 -8.84
N TRP A 100 -25.45 42.40 -7.96
CA TRP A 100 -26.76 41.86 -7.54
C TRP A 100 -27.70 41.63 -8.73
N GLU A 101 -27.77 42.59 -9.65
CA GLU A 101 -28.58 42.50 -10.87
C GLU A 101 -28.18 41.34 -11.80
N GLY A 102 -26.90 40.94 -11.74
CA GLY A 102 -26.36 39.84 -12.52
C GLY A 102 -26.71 38.45 -11.97
N ILE A 103 -27.30 38.38 -10.76
CA ILE A 103 -27.70 37.11 -10.15
C ILE A 103 -29.08 36.71 -10.65
N THR A 104 -29.11 35.70 -11.52
CA THR A 104 -30.36 35.16 -12.09
C THR A 104 -31.01 34.14 -11.18
N ALA A 105 -30.21 33.39 -10.41
CA ALA A 105 -30.72 32.41 -9.45
C ALA A 105 -29.78 32.20 -8.26
N LEU A 106 -30.38 31.85 -7.12
CA LEU A 106 -29.69 31.33 -5.95
C LEU A 106 -30.07 29.86 -5.77
N GLU A 107 -29.08 28.97 -5.81
CA GLU A 107 -29.29 27.53 -5.70
C GLU A 107 -28.71 27.00 -4.39
N ARG A 108 -29.54 26.28 -3.62
CA ARG A 108 -29.09 25.48 -2.49
C ARG A 108 -28.61 24.11 -2.99
N ARG A 109 -27.29 23.87 -2.96
CA ARG A 109 -26.68 22.60 -3.39
C ARG A 109 -26.28 21.74 -2.21
N ARG A 110 -26.72 20.48 -2.25
CA ARG A 110 -26.39 19.45 -1.26
C ARG A 110 -25.25 18.56 -1.76
N ARG A 111 -24.19 18.46 -0.96
CA ARG A 111 -23.13 17.45 -1.07
C ARG A 111 -23.39 16.32 -0.08
N LEU A 112 -22.47 15.36 0.00
CA LEU A 112 -22.56 14.20 0.89
C LEU A 112 -22.78 14.65 2.36
N TRP A 113 -21.93 15.57 2.83
CA TRP A 113 -21.91 16.02 4.23
C TRP A 113 -22.28 17.49 4.42
N THR A 114 -22.19 18.31 3.38
CA THR A 114 -22.35 19.77 3.46
C THR A 114 -23.44 20.30 2.55
N GLU A 115 -24.01 21.43 2.93
CA GLU A 115 -24.96 22.21 2.14
C GLU A 115 -24.39 23.62 1.95
N ARG A 116 -24.40 24.10 0.71
CA ARG A 116 -23.84 25.39 0.30
C ARG A 116 -24.79 26.10 -0.66
N ILE A 117 -24.61 27.42 -0.78
CA ILE A 117 -25.31 28.23 -1.76
C ILE A 117 -24.42 28.46 -2.99
N VAL A 118 -25.02 28.38 -4.17
CA VAL A 118 -24.41 28.74 -5.45
C VAL A 118 -25.16 29.94 -5.98
N ALA A 119 -24.44 30.99 -6.34
CA ALA A 119 -24.99 32.13 -7.05
C ALA A 119 -24.77 31.92 -8.55
N VAL A 120 -25.84 32.04 -9.33
CA VAL A 120 -25.86 31.78 -10.76
C VAL A 120 -26.08 33.09 -11.50
N SER A 121 -25.25 33.33 -12.51
CA SER A 121 -25.40 34.39 -13.50
C SER A 121 -25.50 33.76 -14.90
N PRO A 122 -25.83 34.53 -15.95
CA PRO A 122 -25.89 34.01 -17.32
C PRO A 122 -24.54 33.45 -17.81
N ALA A 123 -23.44 33.99 -17.29
CA ALA A 123 -22.08 33.62 -17.73
C ALA A 123 -21.42 32.56 -16.85
N THR A 124 -21.78 32.47 -15.57
CA THR A 124 -21.07 31.58 -14.62
C THR A 124 -21.95 31.16 -13.44
N SER A 125 -21.55 30.08 -12.77
CA SER A 125 -22.10 29.68 -11.48
C SER A 125 -20.97 29.62 -10.47
N VAL A 126 -21.10 30.34 -9.36
CA VAL A 126 -20.06 30.46 -8.34
C VAL A 126 -20.54 29.81 -7.05
N THR A 127 -19.79 28.82 -6.56
CA THR A 127 -20.08 28.21 -5.26
C THR A 127 -19.57 29.14 -4.16
N LEU A 128 -20.48 29.62 -3.32
CA LEU A 128 -20.11 30.54 -2.25
C LEU A 128 -19.32 29.81 -1.16
N GLY A 129 -18.22 30.43 -0.71
CA GLY A 129 -17.45 29.95 0.45
C GLY A 129 -18.27 29.95 1.75
N ALA A 130 -19.25 30.86 1.83
CA ALA A 130 -20.26 30.96 2.89
C ALA A 130 -21.53 31.64 2.32
N PRO A 131 -22.74 31.37 2.84
CA PRO A 131 -23.05 30.50 3.97
C PRO A 131 -22.94 29.00 3.62
N ALA A 132 -22.45 28.20 4.56
CA ALA A 132 -22.27 26.76 4.43
C ALA A 132 -22.62 26.06 5.76
N ARG A 133 -23.21 24.86 5.71
CA ARG A 133 -23.51 24.06 6.91
C ARG A 133 -23.30 22.55 6.69
N LEU A 134 -23.30 21.80 7.79
CA LEU A 134 -23.43 20.34 7.76
C LEU A 134 -24.89 19.97 7.44
N ARG A 135 -25.08 19.03 6.51
CA ARG A 135 -26.40 18.65 5.98
C ARG A 135 -27.37 18.16 7.06
N PHE A 136 -26.85 17.45 8.07
CA PHE A 136 -27.66 16.79 9.10
C PHE A 136 -27.90 17.64 10.34
N ARG A 137 -27.49 18.92 10.33
CA ARG A 137 -27.62 19.81 11.50
C ARG A 137 -28.38 21.07 11.11
N ARG A 138 -29.42 21.41 11.87
CA ARG A 138 -30.07 22.73 11.79
C ARG A 138 -29.06 23.78 12.28
N ASP A 139 -28.93 24.86 11.51
CA ASP A 139 -28.05 25.97 11.82
C ASP A 139 -28.82 27.28 11.61
N PRO A 140 -29.29 27.95 12.69
CA PRO A 140 -30.04 29.20 12.58
C PRO A 140 -29.26 30.31 11.91
N ARG A 141 -27.92 30.34 12.08
CA ARG A 141 -27.07 31.37 11.45
C ARG A 141 -26.97 31.17 9.95
N PHE A 142 -26.96 29.91 9.51
CA PHE A 142 -27.04 29.58 8.08
C PHE A 142 -28.35 30.08 7.48
N GLU A 143 -29.51 29.76 8.08
CA GLU A 143 -30.80 30.18 7.52
C GLU A 143 -30.95 31.72 7.53
N ALA A 144 -30.48 32.41 8.57
CA ALA A 144 -30.47 33.87 8.62
C ALA A 144 -29.60 34.50 7.51
N ALA A 145 -28.39 33.96 7.29
CA ALA A 145 -27.49 34.43 6.23
C ALA A 145 -28.05 34.15 4.82
N VAL A 146 -28.75 33.03 4.65
CA VAL A 146 -29.43 32.69 3.39
C VAL A 146 -30.63 33.61 3.13
N ALA A 147 -31.39 33.95 4.17
CA ALA A 147 -32.48 34.92 4.07
C ALA A 147 -31.99 36.33 3.73
N ASP A 148 -30.89 36.79 4.35
CA ASP A 148 -30.27 38.07 4.01
C ASP A 148 -29.77 38.11 2.57
N LEU A 149 -29.08 37.05 2.12
CA LEU A 149 -28.63 36.91 0.74
C LEU A 149 -29.81 36.94 -0.25
N SER A 150 -30.88 36.20 0.05
CA SER A 150 -32.09 36.14 -0.78
C SER A 150 -32.75 37.52 -0.92
N ARG A 151 -32.85 38.26 0.20
CA ARG A 151 -33.38 39.62 0.23
C ARG A 151 -32.55 40.59 -0.62
N ARG A 152 -31.22 40.58 -0.45
CA ARG A 152 -30.32 41.49 -1.18
C ARG A 152 -30.28 41.21 -2.69
N ALA A 153 -30.30 39.94 -3.07
CA ALA A 153 -30.34 39.55 -4.47
C ALA A 153 -31.72 39.73 -5.12
N GLY A 154 -32.80 39.93 -4.33
CA GLY A 154 -34.18 39.91 -4.83
C GLY A 154 -34.59 38.56 -5.42
N ARG A 155 -33.96 37.46 -4.98
CA ARG A 155 -34.16 36.11 -5.52
C ARG A 155 -34.41 35.11 -4.40
N GLU A 156 -35.42 34.27 -4.56
CA GLU A 156 -35.62 33.13 -3.68
C GLU A 156 -34.55 32.05 -3.90
N VAL A 157 -34.18 31.38 -2.81
CA VAL A 157 -33.20 30.30 -2.84
C VAL A 157 -33.91 29.01 -3.22
N THR A 158 -33.67 28.55 -4.44
CA THR A 158 -34.29 27.34 -4.98
C THR A 158 -33.42 26.11 -4.70
N ARG A 159 -34.00 24.92 -4.85
CA ARG A 159 -33.25 23.66 -4.72
C ARG A 159 -32.41 23.44 -5.98
N GLY A 160 -31.09 23.53 -5.83
CA GLY A 160 -30.15 23.24 -6.92
C GLY A 160 -30.05 21.74 -7.22
N ARG A 161 -29.48 21.40 -8.38
CA ARG A 161 -29.20 20.00 -8.73
C ARG A 161 -28.28 19.36 -7.67
N PRO A 162 -28.59 18.13 -7.20
CA PRO A 162 -27.69 17.43 -6.30
C PRO A 162 -26.35 17.15 -7.01
N LEU A 163 -25.24 17.52 -6.37
CA LEU A 163 -23.91 17.17 -6.87
C LEU A 163 -23.61 15.68 -6.68
N LEU A 164 -24.24 15.07 -5.68
CA LEU A 164 -24.18 13.63 -5.46
C LEU A 164 -25.16 12.92 -6.41
N THR A 165 -24.76 12.80 -7.67
CA THR A 165 -25.42 11.88 -8.60
C THR A 165 -24.95 10.45 -8.31
N TRP A 166 -25.80 9.45 -8.58
CA TRP A 166 -25.40 8.03 -8.46
C TRP A 166 -24.08 7.75 -9.21
N ARG A 167 -23.86 8.46 -10.33
CA ARG A 167 -22.61 8.43 -11.10
C ARG A 167 -21.39 8.77 -10.26
N TYR A 168 -21.45 9.80 -9.42
CA TYR A 168 -20.34 10.18 -8.54
C TYR A 168 -20.03 9.09 -7.52
N ALA A 169 -21.06 8.49 -6.91
CA ALA A 169 -20.89 7.37 -5.98
C ALA A 169 -20.28 6.16 -6.70
N VAL A 170 -20.77 5.83 -7.89
CA VAL A 170 -20.23 4.74 -8.72
C VAL A 170 -18.78 5.00 -9.12
N THR A 171 -18.41 6.22 -9.49
CA THR A 171 -17.01 6.56 -9.80
C THR A 171 -16.11 6.36 -8.58
N HIS A 172 -16.54 6.73 -7.38
CA HIS A 172 -15.73 6.54 -6.17
C HIS A 172 -15.60 5.05 -5.81
N VAL A 173 -16.68 4.29 -5.93
CA VAL A 173 -16.64 2.83 -5.75
C VAL A 173 -15.75 2.18 -6.79
N ALA A 174 -15.82 2.60 -8.06
CA ALA A 174 -14.96 2.10 -9.13
C ALA A 174 -13.49 2.43 -8.87
N ILE A 175 -13.18 3.65 -8.42
CA ILE A 175 -11.81 4.03 -8.02
C ILE A 175 -11.33 3.12 -6.87
N LEU A 176 -12.13 2.95 -5.82
CA LEU A 176 -11.79 2.07 -4.70
C LEU A 176 -11.59 0.61 -5.14
N ALA A 177 -12.46 0.11 -6.02
CA ALA A 177 -12.40 -1.24 -6.56
C ALA A 177 -11.14 -1.43 -7.42
N THR A 178 -10.84 -0.49 -8.33
CA THR A 178 -9.63 -0.51 -9.15
C THR A 178 -8.38 -0.46 -8.29
N TRP A 179 -8.34 0.38 -7.25
CA TRP A 179 -7.21 0.41 -6.33
C TRP A 179 -7.05 -0.90 -5.58
N THR A 180 -8.13 -1.42 -5.01
CA THR A 180 -8.11 -2.71 -4.31
C THR A 180 -7.63 -3.82 -5.24
N PHE A 181 -8.13 -3.85 -6.47
CA PHE A 181 -7.69 -4.80 -7.50
C PHE A 181 -6.20 -4.65 -7.79
N LEU A 182 -5.71 -3.43 -8.03
CA LEU A 182 -4.28 -3.18 -8.28
C LEU A 182 -3.40 -3.68 -7.12
N PHE A 183 -3.77 -3.35 -5.86
CA PHE A 183 -3.03 -3.85 -4.70
C PHE A 183 -3.01 -5.37 -4.64
N VAL A 184 -4.17 -5.99 -4.86
CA VAL A 184 -4.31 -7.45 -4.83
C VAL A 184 -3.53 -8.13 -5.97
N THR A 185 -3.42 -7.50 -7.15
CA THR A 185 -2.71 -8.10 -8.30
C THR A 185 -1.21 -7.87 -8.30
N PHE A 186 -0.73 -6.73 -7.81
CA PHE A 186 0.69 -6.38 -7.88
C PHE A 186 1.48 -6.86 -6.68
N ASP A 187 0.85 -6.92 -5.51
CA ASP A 187 1.51 -7.30 -4.27
C ASP A 187 0.50 -7.96 -3.32
N PRO A 188 0.16 -9.23 -3.58
CA PRO A 188 -0.89 -9.88 -2.82
C PRO A 188 -0.47 -10.01 -1.36
N ILE A 189 -1.27 -9.45 -0.46
CA ILE A 189 -0.97 -9.44 0.98
C ILE A 189 -0.75 -10.85 1.56
N TRP A 190 -1.29 -11.88 0.91
CA TRP A 190 -1.11 -13.28 1.27
C TRP A 190 0.25 -13.86 0.86
N HIS A 191 1.10 -13.14 0.12
CA HIS A 191 2.50 -13.49 -0.12
C HIS A 191 3.41 -13.08 1.05
N HIS A 192 2.92 -12.22 1.95
CA HIS A 192 3.71 -11.75 3.08
C HIS A 192 3.87 -12.85 4.15
N GLN A 193 5.05 -12.93 4.75
CA GLN A 193 5.39 -13.93 5.79
C GLN A 193 4.58 -13.80 7.09
N ALA A 194 3.82 -12.71 7.23
CA ALA A 194 2.99 -12.43 8.40
C ALA A 194 1.53 -12.85 8.16
N TRP A 195 1.21 -13.35 6.96
CA TRP A 195 -0.14 -13.74 6.61
C TRP A 195 -0.55 -14.97 7.43
N PRO A 196 -1.75 -14.96 8.05
CA PRO A 196 -2.21 -16.09 8.85
C PRO A 196 -2.20 -17.41 8.06
N GLY A 197 -1.67 -18.47 8.68
CA GLY A 197 -1.61 -19.81 8.10
C GLY A 197 -0.36 -20.09 7.25
N ARG A 198 0.57 -19.14 7.11
CA ARG A 198 1.88 -19.37 6.49
C ARG A 198 2.94 -19.54 7.59
N SER A 199 3.45 -20.75 7.74
CA SER A 199 4.58 -21.02 8.64
C SER A 199 5.87 -21.09 7.83
N GLU A 200 6.67 -20.03 7.94
CA GLU A 200 7.93 -19.85 7.21
C GLU A 200 9.12 -19.89 8.18
N ALA A 201 10.28 -20.32 7.69
CA ALA A 201 11.52 -20.26 8.45
C ALA A 201 12.02 -18.82 8.50
N ARG A 202 12.40 -18.36 9.70
CA ARG A 202 13.08 -17.07 9.89
C ARG A 202 14.60 -17.15 9.86
N ALA A 203 15.15 -18.32 10.15
CA ALA A 203 16.58 -18.55 10.23
C ALA A 203 16.93 -19.96 9.76
N LEU A 204 18.17 -20.11 9.28
CA LEU A 204 18.70 -21.38 8.82
C LEU A 204 19.58 -22.04 9.88
N PRO A 205 19.55 -23.39 9.99
CA PRO A 205 20.51 -24.11 10.83
C PRO A 205 21.91 -24.07 10.21
N ASP A 206 22.94 -24.20 11.06
CA ASP A 206 24.33 -24.34 10.61
C ASP A 206 24.52 -25.68 9.85
N PRO A 207 24.84 -25.67 8.54
CA PRO A 207 25.00 -26.87 7.74
C PRO A 207 26.18 -27.75 8.20
N CYS A 208 27.25 -27.15 8.75
CA CYS A 208 28.37 -27.93 9.25
C CYS A 208 28.01 -28.69 10.52
N ARG A 209 27.18 -28.13 11.41
CA ARG A 209 26.66 -28.87 12.57
C ARG A 209 25.70 -30.00 12.21
N VAL A 210 25.08 -29.94 11.03
CA VAL A 210 24.25 -31.04 10.52
C VAL A 210 25.13 -32.16 9.97
N LEU A 211 26.15 -31.81 9.18
CA LEU A 211 27.03 -32.81 8.56
C LEU A 211 28.08 -33.40 9.52
N ALA A 212 28.50 -32.67 10.56
CA ALA A 212 29.61 -33.06 11.43
C ALA A 212 29.54 -34.49 12.00
N PRO A 213 28.39 -35.01 12.48
CA PRO A 213 28.30 -36.38 12.98
C PRO A 213 28.65 -37.44 11.93
N ALA A 214 28.12 -37.30 10.71
CA ALA A 214 28.41 -38.23 9.61
C ALA A 214 29.83 -38.05 9.07
N ALA A 215 30.29 -36.80 8.92
CA ALA A 215 31.65 -36.52 8.49
C ALA A 215 32.69 -37.10 9.46
N LYS A 216 32.47 -37.03 10.77
CA LYS A 216 33.37 -37.62 11.77
C LYS A 216 33.48 -39.14 11.66
N GLN A 217 32.42 -39.82 11.24
CA GLN A 217 32.43 -41.28 11.02
C GLN A 217 33.16 -41.65 9.72
N LEU A 218 33.01 -40.83 8.67
CA LEU A 218 33.61 -41.10 7.36
C LEU A 218 35.07 -40.63 7.23
N ALA A 219 35.42 -39.50 7.85
CA ALA A 219 36.74 -38.88 7.80
C ALA A 219 37.01 -38.07 9.09
N PRO A 220 37.51 -38.70 10.17
CA PRO A 220 37.63 -38.09 11.50
C PRO A 220 38.54 -36.85 11.55
N GLU A 221 39.57 -36.80 10.71
CA GLU A 221 40.58 -35.73 10.71
C GLU A 221 40.22 -34.55 9.80
N GLN A 222 39.11 -34.66 9.06
CA GLN A 222 38.77 -33.66 8.07
C GLN A 222 38.07 -32.46 8.69
N LYS A 223 38.54 -31.26 8.35
CA LYS A 223 37.89 -29.99 8.70
C LYS A 223 36.85 -29.61 7.66
N PRO A 224 35.68 -29.10 8.07
CA PRO A 224 34.71 -28.53 7.13
C PRO A 224 35.23 -27.23 6.53
N LEU A 225 34.87 -26.98 5.28
CA LEU A 225 34.86 -25.66 4.67
C LEU A 225 33.46 -25.09 4.85
N PHE A 226 33.36 -23.98 5.58
CA PHE A 226 32.11 -23.27 5.80
C PHE A 226 32.12 -21.95 5.03
N TYR A 227 31.06 -21.71 4.27
CA TYR A 227 30.83 -20.46 3.55
C TYR A 227 29.54 -19.84 4.07
N ASP A 228 29.67 -18.69 4.73
CA ASP A 228 28.57 -17.96 5.31
C ASP A 228 28.03 -16.91 4.32
N PHE A 229 27.27 -17.37 3.33
CA PHE A 229 26.50 -16.43 2.52
C PHE A 229 25.20 -16.11 3.23
N THR A 230 24.84 -14.82 3.27
CA THR A 230 23.59 -14.38 3.87
C THR A 230 22.44 -15.10 3.17
N ASP A 231 21.61 -15.80 3.95
CA ASP A 231 20.50 -16.63 3.47
C ASP A 231 20.88 -17.84 2.60
N ASN A 232 22.19 -18.13 2.41
CA ASN A 232 22.68 -19.31 1.70
C ASN A 232 23.95 -19.94 2.34
N PRO A 233 23.88 -20.43 3.58
CA PRO A 233 25.03 -21.04 4.22
C PRO A 233 25.35 -22.40 3.58
N ILE A 234 26.64 -22.63 3.32
CA ILE A 234 27.14 -23.86 2.68
C ILE A 234 28.21 -24.49 3.56
N CYS A 235 28.14 -25.80 3.73
CA CYS A 235 29.21 -26.60 4.31
C CYS A 235 29.68 -27.68 3.35
N GLN A 236 31.00 -27.86 3.26
CA GLN A 236 31.61 -28.84 2.37
C GLN A 236 32.78 -29.56 3.04
N PHE A 237 32.87 -30.86 2.76
CA PHE A 237 33.98 -31.73 3.13
C PHE A 237 34.57 -32.36 1.84
N ASP A 238 35.60 -31.74 1.28
CA ASP A 238 36.21 -32.15 0.00
C ASP A 238 36.71 -33.60 -0.06
N ALA A 239 37.46 -34.05 0.94
CA ALA A 239 38.06 -35.38 0.96
C ALA A 239 37.02 -36.52 0.90
N ILE A 240 35.80 -36.30 1.41
CA ILE A 240 34.67 -37.24 1.29
C ILE A 240 33.59 -36.78 0.31
N SER A 241 33.83 -35.67 -0.40
CA SER A 241 32.93 -35.08 -1.39
C SER A 241 31.48 -34.98 -0.89
N LEU A 242 31.31 -34.49 0.34
CA LEU A 242 30.03 -34.27 1.01
C LEU A 242 29.77 -32.78 1.14
N ARG A 243 28.65 -32.29 0.63
CA ARG A 243 28.27 -30.87 0.63
C ARG A 243 26.81 -30.72 1.00
N LEU A 244 26.50 -29.75 1.85
CA LEU A 244 25.15 -29.33 2.23
C LEU A 244 25.04 -27.81 2.08
N ALA A 245 24.04 -27.35 1.33
CA ALA A 245 23.67 -25.96 1.19
C ALA A 245 22.22 -25.76 1.60
N TYR A 246 21.93 -24.64 2.25
CA TYR A 246 20.57 -24.15 2.45
C TYR A 246 20.38 -22.89 1.63
N GLN A 247 19.17 -22.60 1.21
CA GLN A 247 18.79 -21.31 0.67
C GLN A 247 17.45 -20.90 1.29
N LEU A 248 17.45 -19.75 1.97
CA LEU A 248 16.26 -19.15 2.56
C LEU A 248 15.69 -18.12 1.57
N HIS A 249 14.42 -18.29 1.22
CA HIS A 249 13.70 -17.35 0.38
C HIS A 249 12.83 -16.46 1.27
N LYS A 250 13.08 -15.15 1.21
CA LYS A 250 12.30 -14.16 1.95
C LYS A 250 11.40 -13.42 0.99
N TYR A 251 10.20 -13.12 1.43
CA TYR A 251 9.34 -12.21 0.69
C TYR A 251 10.03 -10.86 0.51
N GLN A 252 10.02 -10.36 -0.73
CA GLN A 252 10.45 -9.02 -1.09
C GLN A 252 9.33 -8.35 -1.87
N LEU A 253 9.14 -7.05 -1.64
CA LEU A 253 8.07 -6.29 -2.29
C LEU A 253 8.17 -6.41 -3.82
N GLY A 254 7.05 -6.77 -4.47
CA GLY A 254 6.99 -6.96 -5.92
C GLY A 254 7.59 -8.28 -6.41
N GLN A 255 7.91 -9.21 -5.52
CA GLN A 255 8.24 -10.59 -5.84
C GLN A 255 7.19 -11.56 -5.28
N ASP A 256 7.24 -12.80 -5.74
CA ASP A 256 6.44 -13.88 -5.17
C ASP A 256 6.80 -14.10 -3.68
N GLY A 257 5.89 -14.69 -2.91
CA GLY A 257 6.14 -15.04 -1.51
C GLY A 257 7.32 -16.01 -1.37
N GLY A 258 7.91 -16.07 -0.17
CA GLY A 258 9.09 -16.90 0.06
C GLY A 258 8.87 -18.39 -0.24
N ILE A 259 7.67 -18.91 0.00
CA ILE A 259 7.32 -20.31 -0.29
C ILE A 259 7.23 -20.54 -1.79
N GLU A 260 6.59 -19.64 -2.52
CA GLU A 260 6.43 -19.71 -3.98
C GLU A 260 7.78 -19.60 -4.69
N GLN A 261 8.66 -18.72 -4.19
CA GLN A 261 10.04 -18.64 -4.67
C GLN A 261 10.81 -19.93 -4.41
N ALA A 262 10.67 -20.52 -3.21
CA ALA A 262 11.31 -21.80 -2.89
C ALA A 262 10.76 -22.95 -3.73
N GLU A 263 9.45 -22.96 -4.04
CA GLU A 263 8.82 -23.93 -4.95
C GLU A 263 9.38 -23.79 -6.37
N LYS A 264 9.46 -22.56 -6.87
CA LYS A 264 10.03 -22.30 -8.19
C LYS A 264 11.50 -22.70 -8.26
N GLU A 265 12.32 -22.30 -7.30
CA GLU A 265 13.74 -22.64 -7.26
C GLU A 265 13.97 -24.15 -7.11
N PHE A 266 13.11 -24.86 -6.36
CA PHE A 266 13.17 -26.32 -6.26
C PHE A 266 12.88 -27.03 -7.60
N ARG A 267 11.99 -26.46 -8.43
CA ARG A 267 11.59 -27.06 -9.72
C ARG A 267 12.47 -26.64 -10.89
N GLU A 268 12.96 -25.41 -10.89
CA GLU A 268 13.60 -24.77 -12.05
C GLU A 268 15.03 -24.29 -11.77
N GLY A 269 15.44 -24.23 -10.50
CA GLY A 269 16.66 -23.56 -10.07
C GLY A 269 17.95 -24.35 -10.32
N PRO A 270 19.10 -23.67 -10.50
CA PRO A 270 20.41 -24.30 -10.70
C PRO A 270 20.99 -24.98 -9.44
N GLY A 271 20.27 -24.92 -8.32
CA GLY A 271 20.75 -25.26 -6.99
C GLY A 271 20.57 -26.71 -6.56
N GLY A 272 20.17 -27.65 -7.42
CA GLY A 272 20.02 -29.06 -7.05
C GLY A 272 19.29 -29.88 -8.10
N PRO A 273 19.10 -31.19 -7.86
CA PRO A 273 18.34 -32.02 -8.77
C PRO A 273 16.87 -31.61 -8.79
N THR A 274 16.33 -31.42 -9.99
CA THR A 274 14.92 -31.09 -10.22
C THR A 274 14.09 -32.35 -10.46
N PRO A 275 12.75 -32.31 -10.25
CA PRO A 275 11.87 -33.43 -10.57
C PRO A 275 11.96 -33.91 -12.04
N ASP A 276 12.34 -33.01 -12.95
CA ASP A 276 12.43 -33.27 -14.39
C ASP A 276 13.80 -33.84 -14.81
N ASP A 277 14.77 -33.92 -13.89
CA ASP A 277 16.08 -34.46 -14.18
C ASP A 277 16.04 -35.97 -14.51
N LYS A 278 16.89 -36.39 -15.43
CA LYS A 278 16.97 -37.80 -15.83
C LYS A 278 17.40 -38.67 -14.64
N GLY A 279 16.54 -39.61 -14.25
CA GLY A 279 16.79 -40.50 -13.12
C GLY A 279 16.43 -39.90 -11.76
N ALA A 280 15.77 -38.75 -11.74
CA ALA A 280 15.13 -38.21 -10.56
C ALA A 280 14.03 -39.14 -10.06
N ARG A 281 13.98 -39.32 -8.74
CA ARG A 281 12.89 -40.01 -8.05
C ARG A 281 12.47 -39.19 -6.84
N PRO A 282 11.17 -39.18 -6.48
CA PRO A 282 10.71 -38.51 -5.27
C PRO A 282 11.25 -39.22 -4.02
N LEU A 283 11.51 -38.46 -2.96
CA LEU A 283 11.96 -38.95 -1.66
C LEU A 283 10.89 -38.65 -0.59
N PRO A 284 9.92 -39.55 -0.35
CA PRO A 284 8.79 -39.26 0.52
C PRO A 284 9.20 -39.12 2.00
N GLY A 285 8.51 -38.22 2.70
CA GLY A 285 8.69 -37.98 4.12
C GLY A 285 9.96 -37.19 4.48
N VAL A 286 10.52 -36.46 3.52
CA VAL A 286 11.62 -35.50 3.72
C VAL A 286 11.15 -34.14 3.21
N GLY A 287 10.90 -33.20 4.13
CA GLY A 287 10.33 -31.88 3.78
C GLY A 287 8.90 -31.96 3.25
N ASP A 288 8.51 -30.90 2.55
CA ASP A 288 7.24 -30.84 1.82
C ASP A 288 7.36 -31.56 0.48
N GLU A 289 8.48 -31.35 -0.20
CA GLU A 289 8.85 -32.00 -1.47
C GLU A 289 10.35 -32.34 -1.46
N ALA A 290 10.73 -33.48 -2.00
CA ALA A 290 12.12 -33.86 -2.12
C ALA A 290 12.37 -34.74 -3.35
N THR A 291 13.52 -34.53 -3.98
CA THR A 291 13.97 -35.24 -5.17
C THR A 291 15.38 -35.75 -4.94
N ILE A 292 15.63 -37.00 -5.32
CA ILE A 292 16.96 -37.62 -5.30
C ILE A 292 17.34 -38.09 -6.70
N VAL A 293 18.57 -37.79 -7.11
CA VAL A 293 19.19 -38.26 -8.34
C VAL A 293 20.45 -39.02 -7.97
N THR A 294 20.59 -40.23 -8.50
CA THR A 294 21.81 -41.04 -8.41
C THR A 294 22.40 -41.17 -9.80
N SER A 295 23.45 -40.42 -10.11
CA SER A 295 24.10 -40.43 -11.42
C SER A 295 25.48 -41.08 -11.35
N THR A 296 25.84 -41.86 -12.37
CA THR A 296 27.21 -42.36 -12.53
C THR A 296 27.94 -41.37 -13.44
N TYR A 297 28.98 -40.70 -12.94
CA TYR A 297 29.70 -39.70 -13.75
C TYR A 297 30.40 -40.38 -14.93
N LYS A 298 30.52 -39.69 -16.07
CA LYS A 298 31.08 -40.18 -17.36
C LYS A 298 32.58 -40.52 -17.34
N ASP A 299 33.15 -40.83 -16.19
CA ASP A 299 34.53 -41.26 -16.05
C ASP A 299 34.54 -42.80 -15.88
N PRO A 300 35.41 -43.57 -16.56
CA PRO A 300 35.50 -45.04 -16.44
C PRO A 300 35.74 -45.56 -15.00
N SER A 301 35.94 -44.67 -14.02
CA SER A 301 36.16 -44.94 -12.60
C SER A 301 34.91 -45.32 -11.78
N ARG A 302 33.69 -45.40 -12.36
CA ARG A 302 32.43 -45.82 -11.68
C ARG A 302 32.07 -45.00 -10.43
N VAL A 303 32.37 -43.71 -10.40
CA VAL A 303 31.99 -42.86 -9.27
C VAL A 303 30.50 -42.52 -9.35
N THR A 304 29.72 -43.00 -8.38
CA THR A 304 28.29 -42.69 -8.25
C THR A 304 28.13 -41.43 -7.40
N GLN A 305 27.52 -40.38 -7.95
CA GLN A 305 27.17 -39.17 -7.21
C GLN A 305 25.70 -39.25 -6.81
N ILE A 306 25.42 -38.95 -5.55
CA ILE A 306 24.08 -38.87 -4.98
C ILE A 306 23.80 -37.40 -4.73
N GLN A 307 22.73 -36.88 -5.33
CA GLN A 307 22.26 -35.52 -5.11
C GLN A 307 20.83 -35.57 -4.58
N ILE A 308 20.53 -34.76 -3.57
CA ILE A 308 19.19 -34.62 -3.00
C ILE A 308 18.85 -33.14 -2.92
N SER A 309 17.71 -32.76 -3.49
CA SER A 309 17.08 -31.46 -3.29
C SER A 309 15.86 -31.66 -2.40
N VAL A 310 15.63 -30.76 -1.45
CA VAL A 310 14.46 -30.76 -0.56
C VAL A 310 13.91 -29.35 -0.46
N ARG A 311 12.59 -29.22 -0.48
CA ARG A 311 11.87 -27.99 -0.13
C ARG A 311 11.12 -28.19 1.19
N ARG A 312 11.22 -27.21 2.08
CA ARG A 312 10.39 -27.11 3.30
C ARG A 312 10.02 -25.65 3.53
N ALA A 313 8.72 -25.35 3.42
CA ALA A 313 8.19 -23.99 3.40
C ALA A 313 8.97 -23.11 2.40
N ASN A 314 9.60 -22.04 2.87
CA ASN A 314 10.39 -21.08 2.11
C ASN A 314 11.91 -21.40 2.07
N VAL A 315 12.30 -22.63 2.39
CA VAL A 315 13.70 -23.07 2.38
C VAL A 315 13.90 -24.18 1.37
N THR A 316 14.96 -24.06 0.56
CA THR A 316 15.48 -25.16 -0.25
C THR A 316 16.78 -25.68 0.36
N VAL A 317 16.97 -26.99 0.30
CA VAL A 317 18.11 -27.71 0.87
C VAL A 317 18.74 -28.53 -0.25
N TRP A 318 20.04 -28.40 -0.45
CA TRP A 318 20.78 -29.19 -1.43
C TRP A 318 21.89 -29.99 -0.75
N LEU A 319 21.80 -31.31 -0.87
CA LEU A 319 22.83 -32.25 -0.45
C LEU A 319 23.47 -32.89 -1.68
N SER A 320 24.81 -32.85 -1.75
CA SER A 320 25.58 -33.64 -2.73
C SER A 320 26.57 -34.52 -1.98
N TYR A 321 26.59 -35.80 -2.33
CA TYR A 321 27.48 -36.79 -1.75
C TYR A 321 28.05 -37.72 -2.82
N THR A 322 29.38 -37.79 -2.89
CA THR A 322 30.08 -38.71 -3.79
C THR A 322 30.85 -39.75 -2.96
N PRO A 323 30.24 -40.90 -2.65
CA PRO A 323 30.89 -41.93 -1.86
C PRO A 323 32.14 -42.50 -2.55
N ARG A 324 33.20 -42.72 -1.76
CA ARG A 324 34.36 -43.51 -2.18
C ARG A 324 34.07 -45.00 -1.97
N LEU A 325 33.30 -45.58 -2.88
CA LEU A 325 32.80 -46.96 -2.77
C LEU A 325 33.93 -47.98 -2.99
N LYS A 326 34.05 -48.97 -2.08
CA LYS A 326 34.81 -50.22 -2.29
C LYS A 326 33.80 -51.37 -2.41
N GLY A 327 33.14 -51.52 -3.56
CA GLY A 327 32.22 -52.64 -3.83
C GLY A 327 30.80 -52.22 -4.21
N ARG A 328 29.93 -53.22 -4.50
CA ARG A 328 28.55 -53.02 -5.00
C ARG A 328 27.55 -52.69 -3.87
N ASP A 329 27.75 -53.24 -2.68
CA ASP A 329 26.85 -53.08 -1.52
C ASP A 329 26.96 -51.71 -0.85
N SER A 330 28.08 -51.00 -1.07
CA SER A 330 28.30 -49.68 -0.50
C SER A 330 27.41 -48.57 -1.09
N THR A 331 26.78 -48.79 -2.26
CA THR A 331 25.92 -47.76 -2.88
C THR A 331 24.58 -47.61 -2.15
N SER A 332 23.97 -48.71 -1.72
CA SER A 332 22.71 -48.67 -0.95
C SER A 332 22.90 -48.02 0.43
N GLU A 333 24.03 -48.31 1.09
CA GLU A 333 24.39 -47.68 2.37
C GLU A 333 24.64 -46.18 2.20
N ALA A 334 25.33 -45.78 1.12
CA ALA A 334 25.57 -44.38 0.81
C ALA A 334 24.27 -43.61 0.52
N VAL A 335 23.32 -44.23 -0.17
CA VAL A 335 21.99 -43.64 -0.41
C VAL A 335 21.23 -43.50 0.90
N ALA A 336 21.20 -44.53 1.75
CA ALA A 336 20.53 -44.47 3.05
C ALA A 336 21.13 -43.38 3.96
N LEU A 337 22.46 -43.23 3.96
CA LEU A 337 23.13 -42.15 4.67
C LEU A 337 22.74 -40.77 4.14
N ALA A 338 22.73 -40.59 2.81
CA ALA A 338 22.33 -39.32 2.19
C ALA A 338 20.87 -38.98 2.51
N GLU A 339 19.95 -39.95 2.43
CA GLU A 339 18.55 -39.77 2.78
C GLU A 339 18.37 -39.42 4.26
N HIS A 340 19.13 -40.06 5.17
CA HIS A 340 19.14 -39.73 6.59
C HIS A 340 19.66 -38.32 6.87
N LEU A 341 20.73 -37.90 6.18
CA LEU A 341 21.28 -36.55 6.30
C LEU A 341 20.32 -35.49 5.77
N ALA A 342 19.68 -35.73 4.63
CA ALA A 342 18.67 -34.83 4.07
C ALA A 342 17.48 -34.68 5.00
N ARG A 343 17.00 -35.79 5.60
CA ARG A 343 15.93 -35.76 6.62
C ARG A 343 16.35 -34.94 7.84
N THR A 344 17.55 -35.21 8.39
CA THR A 344 18.07 -34.50 9.56
C THR A 344 18.26 -33.01 9.29
N ALA A 345 18.78 -32.65 8.11
CA ALA A 345 18.93 -31.26 7.67
C ALA A 345 17.57 -30.55 7.67
N THR A 346 16.59 -31.20 7.06
CA THR A 346 15.24 -30.66 6.92
C THR A 346 14.51 -30.54 8.25
N ASP A 347 14.66 -31.51 9.15
CA ASP A 347 14.03 -31.52 10.49
C ASP A 347 14.56 -30.43 11.42
N ARG A 348 15.75 -29.90 11.16
CA ARG A 348 16.31 -28.78 11.94
C ARG A 348 15.81 -27.41 11.49
N ILE A 349 15.06 -27.31 10.39
CA ILE A 349 14.43 -26.06 9.95
C ILE A 349 13.24 -25.79 10.86
N LYS A 350 13.31 -24.67 11.60
CA LYS A 350 12.21 -24.21 12.47
C LYS A 350 11.31 -23.27 11.68
N LEU A 351 10.02 -23.53 11.73
CA LEU A 351 8.98 -22.69 11.14
C LEU A 351 8.29 -21.91 12.26
N ASP A 352 7.96 -20.65 11.99
CA ASP A 352 7.30 -19.74 12.94
C ASP A 352 5.78 -19.63 12.75
#